data_AF-A0A131XNC0-F1
#
_entry.id   AF-A0A131XNC0-F1
#
_cell.length_a   1.000
_cell.length_b   1.000
_cell.length_c   1.000
_cell.angle_alpha   90.00
_cell.angle_beta   90.00
_cell.angle_gamma   90.00
#
_symmetry.space_group_name_H-M   'P 1'
#
loop_
_entity.id
_entity.type
_entity.pdbx_description
1 polymer ?
#
loop_
_entity_poly.entity_id
_entity_poly.type
_entity_poly.pdbx_seq_one_letter_code
_entity_poly.pdbx_strand_id
1 'polypeptide(L)'
;EMPSYLGKPLGNLNTGVHGVGGKVHVASSDTLVLQDFTYDGLGPDAHFLIGTTDKPDGSGTVIPVDRAMPLPAYDKSTIVLKLPPGKKITDFRWFSVYCRKAQTSFAHVDIPSDLQYPRPATVASNISGAHNTRAEAIIVEDKRTLVLKNFYYDGSAPDAFFLAGKGDRPMPDGTKIPDETGRVRKLLGYVNANVRLTLPGNLTVDDIDWFAVYCITYTETFIQAKIPKGLNVPPNIQLL
;
A
#
# COMPACT_ATOMS: atom_id res chain seq x y z
N GLU A 1 -12.73 2.14 -16.00
CA GLU A 1 -12.35 2.01 -14.58
C GLU A 1 -11.34 3.09 -14.25
N MET A 2 -11.40 3.69 -13.06
CA MET A 2 -10.36 4.66 -12.64
C MET A 2 -9.02 3.91 -12.59
N PRO A 3 -7.89 4.48 -13.04
CA PRO A 3 -6.61 3.89 -12.70
C PRO A 3 -6.51 3.90 -11.18
N SER A 4 -6.45 2.70 -10.59
CA SER A 4 -6.20 2.51 -9.16
C SER A 4 -4.99 3.35 -8.78
N TYR A 5 -5.07 4.13 -7.71
CA TYR A 5 -3.92 4.84 -7.17
C TYR A 5 -2.75 3.85 -7.02
N LEU A 6 -1.59 4.16 -7.60
CA LEU A 6 -0.39 3.29 -7.64
C LEU A 6 0.73 3.77 -6.71
N GLY A 7 0.48 4.83 -5.94
CA GLY A 7 1.49 5.50 -5.11
C GLY A 7 1.95 6.83 -5.69
N LYS A 8 3.08 7.33 -5.16
CA LYS A 8 3.68 8.61 -5.56
C LYS A 8 4.29 8.49 -6.96
N PRO A 9 3.91 9.30 -7.96
CA PRO A 9 4.60 9.32 -9.25
C PRO A 9 6.08 9.69 -9.07
N LEU A 10 6.97 8.87 -9.64
CA LEU A 10 8.42 9.09 -9.62
C LEU A 10 8.92 9.69 -10.93
N GLY A 11 8.46 9.16 -12.06
CA GLY A 11 8.87 9.63 -13.39
C GLY A 11 8.39 8.70 -14.50
N ASN A 12 8.80 8.99 -15.72
CA ASN A 12 8.46 8.20 -16.90
C ASN A 12 9.72 7.57 -17.50
N LEU A 13 9.59 6.35 -18.02
CA LEU A 13 10.58 5.73 -18.89
C LEU A 13 10.15 6.04 -20.33
N ASN A 14 10.95 6.80 -21.08
CA ASN A 14 10.51 7.31 -22.40
C ASN A 14 11.64 7.59 -23.41
N THR A 15 12.72 6.83 -23.38
CA THR A 15 13.84 7.03 -24.32
C THR A 15 13.58 6.46 -25.71
N GLY A 16 12.62 5.53 -25.85
CA GLY A 16 12.31 4.83 -27.11
C GLY A 16 13.30 3.72 -27.48
N VAL A 17 14.41 3.57 -26.75
CA VAL A 17 15.37 2.48 -26.95
C VAL A 17 14.69 1.16 -26.60
N HIS A 18 14.68 0.21 -27.55
CA HIS A 18 13.99 -1.08 -27.40
C HIS A 18 12.50 -0.96 -27.02
N GLY A 19 11.84 0.13 -27.44
CA GLY A 19 10.45 0.39 -27.10
C GLY A 19 10.19 0.59 -25.60
N VAL A 20 11.23 0.86 -24.79
CA VAL A 20 11.09 1.06 -23.35
C VAL A 20 10.20 2.27 -23.09
N GLY A 21 9.05 2.00 -22.47
CA GLY A 21 8.00 2.96 -22.16
C GLY A 21 7.33 2.64 -20.83
N GLY A 22 6.72 3.63 -20.19
CA GLY A 22 5.87 3.43 -19.02
C GLY A 22 6.06 4.50 -17.94
N LYS A 23 5.28 4.41 -16.86
CA LYS A 23 5.37 5.31 -15.71
C LYS A 23 5.82 4.56 -14.48
N VAL A 24 6.71 5.15 -13.69
CA VAL A 24 7.20 4.58 -12.44
C VAL A 24 6.53 5.29 -11.27
N HIS A 25 5.95 4.51 -10.36
CA HIS A 25 5.35 4.98 -9.12
C HIS A 25 6.06 4.34 -7.93
N VAL A 26 6.14 5.06 -6.83
CA VAL A 26 6.60 4.57 -5.53
C VAL A 26 5.39 4.26 -4.67
N ALA A 27 5.08 2.98 -4.51
CA ALA A 27 3.94 2.52 -3.74
C ALA A 27 4.19 2.51 -2.23
N SER A 28 5.42 2.21 -1.81
CA SER A 28 5.83 2.19 -0.40
C SER A 28 7.33 2.44 -0.27
N SER A 29 7.89 2.27 0.93
CA SER A 29 9.34 2.35 1.14
C SER A 29 10.15 1.38 0.29
N ASP A 30 9.59 0.24 -0.10
CA ASP A 30 10.29 -0.89 -0.68
C ASP A 30 9.65 -1.40 -1.98
N THR A 31 8.69 -0.64 -2.53
CA THR A 31 7.89 -1.09 -3.68
C THR A 31 7.81 -0.02 -4.74
N LEU A 32 8.20 -0.39 -5.95
CA LEU A 32 7.92 0.35 -7.17
C LEU A 32 6.78 -0.33 -7.93
N VAL A 33 5.95 0.46 -8.60
CA VAL A 33 4.94 -0.02 -9.53
C VAL A 33 5.18 0.65 -10.88
N LEU A 34 5.41 -0.16 -11.90
CA LEU A 34 5.49 0.29 -13.28
C LEU A 34 4.09 0.16 -13.88
N GLN A 35 3.60 1.24 -14.48
CA GLN A 35 2.31 1.31 -15.16
C GLN A 35 2.55 1.41 -16.66
N ASP A 36 1.75 0.67 -17.43
CA ASP A 36 1.81 0.65 -18.90
C ASP A 36 3.24 0.39 -19.40
N PHE A 37 3.95 -0.53 -18.75
CA PHE A 37 5.33 -0.83 -19.11
C PHE A 37 5.39 -1.59 -20.43
N THR A 38 6.20 -1.08 -21.36
CA THR A 38 6.46 -1.70 -22.66
C THR A 38 7.96 -1.86 -22.85
N TYR A 39 8.36 -2.98 -23.45
CA TYR A 39 9.74 -3.29 -23.84
C TYR A 39 9.72 -4.42 -24.89
N ASP A 40 10.52 -4.32 -25.95
CA ASP A 40 10.50 -5.26 -27.07
C ASP A 40 11.16 -6.62 -26.79
N GLY A 41 11.89 -6.75 -25.68
CA GLY A 41 12.60 -7.99 -25.31
C GLY A 41 13.92 -8.24 -26.04
N LEU A 42 14.37 -7.34 -26.92
CA LEU A 42 15.52 -7.55 -27.81
C LEU A 42 16.87 -7.19 -27.18
N GLY A 43 16.88 -6.55 -26.02
CA GLY A 43 18.09 -6.29 -25.25
C GLY A 43 18.70 -7.60 -24.74
N PRO A 44 19.96 -7.91 -25.10
CA PRO A 44 20.53 -9.25 -24.91
C PRO A 44 20.84 -9.62 -23.45
N ASP A 45 20.85 -8.65 -22.55
CA ASP A 45 21.06 -8.84 -21.10
C ASP A 45 20.42 -7.70 -20.29
N ALA A 46 19.14 -7.42 -20.57
CA ALA A 46 18.37 -6.34 -19.95
C ALA A 46 17.78 -6.75 -18.59
N HIS A 47 17.85 -5.84 -17.61
CA HIS A 47 17.39 -6.03 -16.24
C HIS A 47 16.67 -4.77 -15.72
N PHE A 48 15.75 -4.96 -14.77
CA PHE A 48 15.39 -3.88 -13.86
C PHE A 48 16.53 -3.73 -12.84
N LEU A 49 17.18 -2.57 -12.85
CA LEU A 49 18.37 -2.27 -12.08
C LEU A 49 18.16 -1.02 -11.23
N ILE A 50 18.63 -1.03 -9.99
CA ILE A 50 18.56 0.11 -9.08
C ILE A 50 19.95 0.36 -8.47
N GLY A 51 20.36 1.61 -8.33
CA GLY A 51 21.72 1.92 -7.88
C GLY A 51 21.87 3.19 -7.07
N THR A 52 23.06 3.36 -6.52
CA THR A 52 23.40 4.40 -5.53
C THR A 52 24.40 5.44 -6.07
N THR A 53 24.93 5.22 -7.27
CA THR A 53 25.81 6.15 -7.98
C THR A 53 25.01 7.30 -8.59
N ASP A 54 25.69 8.37 -9.02
CA ASP A 54 25.00 9.57 -9.52
C ASP A 54 24.28 9.37 -10.85
N LYS A 55 24.62 8.32 -11.62
CA LYS A 55 23.98 7.97 -12.89
C LYS A 55 23.85 6.46 -13.02
N PRO A 56 22.87 5.96 -13.80
CA PRO A 56 22.77 4.54 -14.12
C PRO A 56 24.07 3.94 -14.64
N ASP A 57 24.50 2.86 -14.01
CA ASP A 57 25.66 2.07 -14.42
C ASP A 57 25.47 0.58 -14.11
N GLY A 58 26.46 -0.24 -14.47
CA GLY A 58 26.40 -1.70 -14.30
C GLY A 58 26.59 -2.19 -12.86
N SER A 59 26.94 -1.32 -11.90
CA SER A 59 27.18 -1.68 -10.50
C SER A 59 25.89 -1.80 -9.68
N GLY A 60 24.75 -1.39 -10.25
CA GLY A 60 23.46 -1.48 -9.61
C GLY A 60 23.03 -2.90 -9.23
N THR A 61 22.06 -2.98 -8.33
CA THR A 61 21.41 -4.21 -7.88
C THR A 61 20.24 -4.57 -8.79
N VAL A 62 20.16 -5.83 -9.21
CA VAL A 62 19.02 -6.32 -10.00
C VAL A 62 17.80 -6.47 -9.10
N ILE A 63 16.67 -5.94 -9.53
CA ILE A 63 15.37 -6.21 -8.92
C ILE A 63 14.72 -7.35 -9.71
N PRO A 64 14.59 -8.56 -9.13
CA PRO A 64 14.05 -9.69 -9.86
C PRO A 64 12.54 -9.53 -10.13
N VAL A 65 12.11 -9.95 -11.32
CA VAL A 65 10.70 -10.08 -11.71
C VAL A 65 10.50 -11.46 -12.33
N ASP A 66 9.48 -12.19 -11.87
CA ASP A 66 8.99 -13.47 -12.44
C ASP A 66 10.05 -14.52 -12.83
N ARG A 67 11.21 -14.51 -12.16
CA ARG A 67 12.37 -15.41 -12.39
C ARG A 67 12.99 -15.37 -13.80
N ALA A 68 12.52 -14.49 -14.69
CA ALA A 68 13.05 -14.34 -16.04
C ALA A 68 14.25 -13.38 -16.03
N MET A 69 15.41 -13.89 -16.45
CA MET A 69 16.62 -13.09 -16.68
C MET A 69 17.31 -13.57 -17.96
N PRO A 70 17.50 -12.71 -18.98
CA PRO A 70 17.13 -11.29 -19.04
C PRO A 70 15.61 -11.04 -19.09
N LEU A 71 15.22 -9.78 -19.01
CA LEU A 71 13.81 -9.36 -19.11
C LEU A 71 13.17 -9.86 -20.43
N PRO A 72 11.97 -10.45 -20.38
CA PRO A 72 11.19 -10.76 -21.57
C PRO A 72 10.62 -9.48 -22.19
N ALA A 73 9.94 -9.61 -23.33
CA ALA A 73 9.11 -8.53 -23.86
C ALA A 73 7.92 -8.24 -22.92
N TYR A 74 7.51 -6.98 -22.87
CA TYR A 74 6.34 -6.51 -22.14
C TYR A 74 5.49 -5.63 -23.05
N ASP A 75 4.17 -5.75 -22.94
CA ASP A 75 3.21 -4.90 -23.64
C ASP A 75 2.24 -4.30 -22.61
N LYS A 76 2.35 -2.98 -22.40
CA LYS A 76 1.51 -2.18 -21.50
C LYS A 76 1.19 -2.86 -20.16
N SER A 77 2.19 -3.49 -19.58
CA SER A 77 2.02 -4.34 -18.40
C SER A 77 2.13 -3.52 -17.11
N THR A 78 1.37 -3.90 -16.09
CA THR A 78 1.57 -3.43 -14.71
C THR A 78 2.55 -4.36 -14.02
N ILE A 79 3.65 -3.83 -13.49
CA ILE A 79 4.69 -4.64 -12.84
C ILE A 79 4.94 -4.10 -11.43
N VAL A 80 4.83 -4.98 -10.43
CA VAL A 80 5.15 -4.68 -9.04
C VAL A 80 6.56 -5.17 -8.74
N LEU A 81 7.45 -4.24 -8.38
CA LEU A 81 8.85 -4.53 -8.09
C LEU A 81 9.14 -4.32 -6.61
N LYS A 82 9.63 -5.37 -5.96
CA LYS A 82 10.08 -5.31 -4.56
C LYS A 82 11.57 -5.09 -4.47
N LEU A 83 11.97 -4.06 -3.74
CA LEU A 83 13.37 -3.75 -3.48
C LEU A 83 14.04 -4.85 -2.65
N PRO A 84 15.38 -4.94 -2.67
CA PRO A 84 16.12 -5.87 -1.82
C PRO A 84 15.74 -5.74 -0.34
N PRO A 85 15.71 -6.85 0.42
CA PRO A 85 15.34 -6.83 1.83
C PRO A 85 16.14 -5.82 2.66
N GLY A 86 15.45 -5.09 3.54
CA GLY A 86 16.06 -4.10 4.43
C GLY A 86 16.48 -2.80 3.77
N LYS A 87 16.26 -2.63 2.47
CA LYS A 87 16.49 -1.38 1.75
C LYS A 87 15.21 -0.58 1.56
N LYS A 88 15.36 0.74 1.50
CA LYS A 88 14.31 1.69 1.18
C LYS A 88 14.62 2.37 -0.14
N ILE A 89 13.59 2.88 -0.82
CA ILE A 89 13.71 3.55 -2.11
C ILE A 89 14.69 4.71 -2.08
N THR A 90 14.69 5.49 -0.98
CA THR A 90 15.60 6.61 -0.74
C THR A 90 17.04 6.21 -0.43
N ASP A 91 17.34 4.92 -0.31
CA ASP A 91 18.73 4.44 -0.23
C ASP A 91 19.40 4.43 -1.62
N PHE A 92 18.61 4.63 -2.68
CA PHE A 92 19.03 4.60 -4.08
C PHE A 92 18.85 5.96 -4.74
N ARG A 93 19.57 6.19 -5.84
CA ARG A 93 19.58 7.43 -6.62
C ARG A 93 18.84 7.30 -7.95
N TRP A 94 18.69 6.10 -8.48
CA TRP A 94 18.04 5.88 -9.77
C TRP A 94 17.48 4.46 -9.88
N PHE A 95 16.43 4.32 -10.69
CA PHE A 95 15.89 3.05 -11.19
C PHE A 95 15.99 3.03 -12.71
N SER A 96 16.44 1.93 -13.30
CA SER A 96 16.72 1.81 -14.73
C SER A 96 16.27 0.47 -15.31
N VAL A 97 15.81 0.50 -16.57
CA VAL A 97 15.95 -0.66 -17.47
C VAL A 97 17.37 -0.60 -18.02
N TYR A 98 18.22 -1.54 -17.63
CA TYR A 98 19.65 -1.49 -17.92
C TYR A 98 20.11 -2.77 -18.61
N CYS A 99 20.85 -2.65 -19.71
CA CYS A 99 21.46 -3.79 -20.39
C CYS A 99 22.92 -3.92 -19.99
N ARG A 100 23.25 -4.99 -19.26
CA ARG A 100 24.61 -5.21 -18.73
C ARG A 100 25.61 -5.52 -19.84
N LYS A 101 25.22 -6.33 -20.83
CA LYS A 101 26.06 -6.64 -22.00
C LYS A 101 26.37 -5.41 -22.86
N ALA A 102 25.42 -4.49 -23.01
CA ALA A 102 25.62 -3.25 -23.75
C ALA A 102 26.19 -2.10 -22.88
N GLN A 103 26.34 -2.34 -21.57
CA GLN A 103 26.78 -1.36 -20.58
C GLN A 103 26.05 -0.01 -20.67
N THR A 104 24.72 -0.06 -20.86
CA THR A 104 23.92 1.17 -21.03
C THR A 104 22.53 1.05 -20.42
N SER A 105 22.01 2.19 -19.97
CA SER A 105 20.62 2.38 -19.57
C SER A 105 19.76 2.53 -20.82
N PHE A 106 18.75 1.68 -20.98
CA PHE A 106 17.73 1.90 -21.99
C PHE A 106 16.83 3.05 -21.58
N ALA A 107 16.36 3.09 -20.33
CA ALA A 107 15.69 4.24 -19.74
C ALA A 107 15.83 4.21 -18.22
N HIS A 108 15.77 5.38 -17.58
CA HIS A 108 15.83 5.49 -16.12
C HIS A 108 14.98 6.65 -15.60
N VAL A 109 14.75 6.61 -14.30
CA VAL A 109 14.22 7.73 -13.50
C VAL A 109 15.15 7.96 -12.32
N ASP A 110 15.35 9.22 -11.97
CA ASP A 110 16.09 9.59 -10.76
C ASP A 110 15.19 9.49 -9.53
N ILE A 111 15.80 9.17 -8.39
CA ILE A 111 15.15 9.05 -7.09
C ILE A 111 15.67 10.20 -6.21
N PRO A 112 14.82 11.20 -5.91
CA PRO A 112 15.19 12.27 -4.99
C PRO A 112 15.45 11.73 -3.58
N SER A 113 16.49 12.22 -2.91
CA SER A 113 16.82 11.80 -1.55
C SER A 113 15.77 12.23 -0.51
N ASP A 114 15.03 13.29 -0.81
CA ASP A 114 13.94 13.83 0.01
C ASP A 114 12.54 13.30 -0.38
N LEU A 115 12.49 12.29 -1.25
CA LEU A 115 11.25 11.70 -1.76
C LEU A 115 10.31 11.30 -0.62
N GLN A 116 9.16 11.97 -0.58
CA GLN A 116 8.05 11.61 0.30
C GLN A 116 7.20 10.52 -0.34
N TYR A 117 7.46 9.27 0.04
CA TYR A 117 6.71 8.11 -0.43
C TYR A 117 5.60 7.69 0.55
N PRO A 118 4.58 6.95 0.08
CA PRO A 118 3.46 6.55 0.92
C PRO A 118 3.87 5.56 2.03
N ARG A 119 3.31 5.71 3.23
CA ARG A 119 3.61 4.85 4.40
C ARG A 119 2.36 4.62 5.26
N PRO A 120 2.27 3.48 5.96
CA PRO A 120 1.22 3.27 6.96
C PRO A 120 1.17 4.42 7.97
N ALA A 121 -0.04 4.80 8.39
CA ALA A 121 -0.28 5.91 9.30
C ALA A 121 -1.07 5.45 10.53
N THR A 122 -0.52 5.69 11.72
CA THR A 122 -1.26 5.49 12.97
C THR A 122 -2.24 6.64 13.17
N VAL A 123 -3.53 6.31 13.30
CA VAL A 123 -4.63 7.28 13.44
C VAL A 123 -5.20 7.34 14.85
N ALA A 124 -4.91 6.33 15.68
CA ALA A 124 -5.19 6.35 17.11
C ALA A 124 -4.20 5.44 17.84
N SER A 125 -3.84 5.78 19.08
CA SER A 125 -2.92 5.01 19.92
C SER A 125 -3.44 4.91 21.35
N ASN A 126 -3.18 3.79 22.02
CA ASN A 126 -3.51 3.53 23.42
C ASN A 126 -4.97 3.86 23.77
N ILE A 127 -5.90 3.38 22.95
CA ILE A 127 -7.33 3.64 23.10
C ILE A 127 -7.99 2.52 23.88
N SER A 128 -8.92 2.90 24.75
CA SER A 128 -9.77 1.98 25.51
C SER A 128 -11.17 2.57 25.69
N GLY A 129 -12.12 1.71 25.99
CA GLY A 129 -13.48 2.12 26.35
C GLY A 129 -14.32 0.95 26.82
N ALA A 130 -15.63 1.01 26.56
CA ALA A 130 -16.61 0.07 27.11
C ALA A 130 -16.30 -1.39 26.79
N HIS A 131 -16.79 -2.31 27.63
CA HIS A 131 -16.63 -3.76 27.44
C HIS A 131 -15.16 -4.20 27.33
N ASN A 132 -14.31 -3.53 28.13
CA ASN A 132 -12.85 -3.68 28.13
C ASN A 132 -12.21 -3.51 26.74
N THR A 133 -12.90 -2.91 25.79
CA THR A 133 -12.43 -2.78 24.42
C THR A 133 -11.22 -1.88 24.39
N ARG A 134 -10.12 -2.34 23.82
CA ARG A 134 -8.87 -1.56 23.74
C ARG A 134 -8.01 -2.00 22.57
N ALA A 135 -7.21 -1.07 22.07
CA ALA A 135 -6.18 -1.33 21.05
C ALA A 135 -4.94 -0.50 21.36
N GLU A 136 -3.76 -1.05 21.12
CA GLU A 136 -2.52 -0.28 21.18
C GLU A 136 -2.48 0.76 20.07
N ALA A 137 -2.92 0.39 18.87
CA ALA A 137 -2.97 1.31 17.74
C ALA A 137 -4.08 0.92 16.75
N ILE A 138 -4.64 1.93 16.09
CA ILE A 138 -5.36 1.77 14.84
C ILE A 138 -4.48 2.39 13.75
N ILE A 139 -4.13 1.57 12.77
CA ILE A 139 -3.20 1.93 11.68
C ILE A 139 -3.96 1.84 10.36
N VAL A 140 -3.89 2.90 9.57
CA VAL A 140 -4.21 2.84 8.14
C VAL A 140 -2.99 2.27 7.43
N GLU A 141 -3.06 1.02 7.01
CA GLU A 141 -1.94 0.31 6.40
C GLU A 141 -1.79 0.64 4.91
N ASP A 142 -2.90 0.71 4.20
CA ASP A 142 -3.01 1.12 2.80
C ASP A 142 -4.37 1.78 2.56
N LYS A 143 -4.65 2.20 1.32
CA LYS A 143 -5.90 2.90 0.95
C LYS A 143 -7.20 2.15 1.31
N ARG A 144 -7.15 0.86 1.64
CA ARG A 144 -8.32 0.04 1.96
C ARG A 144 -8.16 -0.82 3.21
N THR A 145 -7.02 -0.78 3.87
CA THR A 145 -6.71 -1.68 4.99
C THR A 145 -6.52 -0.92 6.29
N LEU A 146 -7.28 -1.32 7.32
CA LEU A 146 -7.11 -0.89 8.70
C LEU A 146 -6.52 -2.04 9.52
N VAL A 147 -5.59 -1.74 10.42
CA VAL A 147 -4.99 -2.70 11.35
C VAL A 147 -5.18 -2.23 12.78
N LEU A 148 -5.82 -3.06 13.60
CA LEU A 148 -5.90 -2.87 15.04
C LEU A 148 -4.79 -3.71 15.69
N LYS A 149 -3.86 -3.05 16.38
CA LYS A 149 -2.74 -3.71 17.07
C LYS A 149 -3.12 -4.05 18.51
N ASN A 150 -2.79 -5.28 18.92
CA ASN A 150 -3.04 -5.80 20.26
C ASN A 150 -4.48 -5.53 20.75
N PHE A 151 -5.44 -5.77 19.85
CA PHE A 151 -6.86 -5.53 20.08
C PHE A 151 -7.45 -6.53 21.07
N TYR A 152 -8.18 -6.02 22.05
CA TYR A 152 -8.95 -6.80 23.00
C TYR A 152 -10.38 -6.28 23.02
N TYR A 153 -11.34 -7.20 23.14
CA TYR A 153 -12.75 -6.93 23.37
C TYR A 153 -13.36 -8.14 24.09
N ASP A 154 -14.17 -7.94 25.13
CA ASP A 154 -14.67 -9.05 25.95
C ASP A 154 -15.78 -9.88 25.27
N GLY A 155 -16.35 -9.43 24.15
CA GLY A 155 -17.38 -10.14 23.40
C GLY A 155 -18.80 -10.04 23.97
N SER A 156 -18.99 -9.28 25.05
CA SER A 156 -20.23 -9.30 25.84
C SER A 156 -21.39 -8.53 25.23
N ALA A 157 -21.14 -7.53 24.38
CA ALA A 157 -22.21 -6.71 23.81
C ALA A 157 -23.09 -7.53 22.84
N PRO A 158 -24.40 -7.22 22.75
CA PRO A 158 -25.33 -7.99 21.94
C PRO A 158 -25.10 -7.81 20.44
N ASP A 159 -24.59 -6.66 20.00
CA ASP A 159 -24.66 -6.23 18.61
C ASP A 159 -23.47 -5.33 18.19
N ALA A 160 -22.25 -5.76 18.58
CA ALA A 160 -21.01 -5.07 18.26
C ALA A 160 -20.50 -5.38 16.84
N PHE A 161 -20.03 -4.35 16.11
CA PHE A 161 -19.43 -4.45 14.78
C PHE A 161 -18.22 -3.53 14.64
N PHE A 162 -17.37 -3.81 13.65
CA PHE A 162 -16.49 -2.81 13.07
C PHE A 162 -17.31 -1.94 12.12
N LEU A 163 -17.36 -0.63 12.36
CA LEU A 163 -18.05 0.34 11.54
C LEU A 163 -17.08 1.42 11.04
N ALA A 164 -17.35 1.95 9.85
CA ALA A 164 -16.76 3.21 9.40
C ALA A 164 -17.80 4.05 8.67
N GLY A 165 -17.62 5.36 8.66
CA GLY A 165 -18.57 6.26 8.02
C GLY A 165 -18.05 7.68 7.87
N LYS A 166 -18.94 8.55 7.41
CA LYS A 166 -18.70 9.99 7.26
C LYS A 166 -19.23 10.78 8.46
N GLY A 167 -18.79 12.03 8.59
CA GLY A 167 -19.18 12.96 9.65
C GLY A 167 -18.24 12.96 10.85
N ASP A 168 -18.58 13.76 11.86
CA ASP A 168 -17.69 14.07 12.98
C ASP A 168 -17.63 13.00 14.08
N ARG A 169 -18.56 12.03 14.06
CA ARG A 169 -18.68 10.97 15.07
C ARG A 169 -19.25 9.67 14.50
N PRO A 170 -18.96 8.51 15.13
CA PRO A 170 -19.59 7.24 14.82
C PRO A 170 -21.10 7.26 14.98
N MET A 171 -21.80 6.64 14.02
CA MET A 171 -23.25 6.55 13.94
C MET A 171 -23.67 5.11 13.59
N PRO A 172 -24.86 4.66 14.02
CA PRO A 172 -25.32 3.28 13.82
C PRO A 172 -25.60 2.90 12.36
N ASP A 173 -25.76 3.90 11.48
CA ASP A 173 -25.93 3.76 10.02
C ASP A 173 -24.60 3.69 9.26
N GLY A 174 -23.47 3.65 9.96
CA GLY A 174 -22.15 3.45 9.37
C GLY A 174 -22.04 2.12 8.60
N THR A 175 -21.11 2.09 7.66
CA THR A 175 -20.81 0.90 6.87
C THR A 175 -20.17 -0.17 7.75
N LYS A 176 -20.77 -1.35 7.80
CA LYS A 176 -20.17 -2.53 8.45
C LYS A 176 -18.95 -3.01 7.68
N ILE A 177 -17.82 -3.10 8.37
CA ILE A 177 -16.58 -3.65 7.83
C ILE A 177 -16.54 -5.15 8.16
N PRO A 178 -16.29 -6.03 7.18
CA PRO A 178 -16.09 -7.45 7.45
C PRO A 178 -14.94 -7.69 8.43
N ASP A 179 -15.09 -8.70 9.28
CA ASP A 179 -14.02 -9.17 10.17
C ASP A 179 -12.82 -9.74 9.38
N GLU A 180 -11.77 -10.18 10.07
CA GLU A 180 -10.58 -10.76 9.46
C GLU A 180 -10.84 -12.06 8.67
N THR A 181 -12.04 -12.64 8.78
CA THR A 181 -12.49 -13.79 8.00
C THR A 181 -13.34 -13.40 6.78
N GLY A 182 -13.49 -12.09 6.54
CA GLY A 182 -14.28 -11.54 5.44
C GLY A 182 -15.80 -11.60 5.67
N ARG A 183 -16.26 -11.77 6.92
CA ARG A 183 -17.70 -11.85 7.23
C ARG A 183 -18.20 -10.64 8.00
N VAL A 184 -19.40 -10.19 7.66
CA VAL A 184 -20.13 -9.19 8.44
C VAL A 184 -21.01 -9.91 9.45
N ARG A 185 -20.56 -9.97 10.71
CA ARG A 185 -21.29 -10.60 11.83
C ARG A 185 -21.02 -9.84 13.11
N LYS A 186 -21.87 -10.08 14.12
CA LYS A 186 -21.61 -9.65 15.49
C LYS A 186 -20.20 -10.09 15.90
N LEU A 187 -19.42 -9.15 16.44
CA LEU A 187 -18.08 -9.44 16.95
C LEU A 187 -18.14 -10.39 18.13
N LEU A 188 -17.23 -11.37 18.09
CA LEU A 188 -16.89 -12.20 19.24
C LEU A 188 -15.80 -11.52 20.06
N GLY A 189 -15.44 -12.11 21.21
CA GLY A 189 -14.32 -11.62 22.01
C GLY A 189 -13.00 -11.74 21.25
N TYR A 190 -12.13 -10.75 21.45
CA TYR A 190 -10.76 -10.71 20.93
C TYR A 190 -9.79 -10.66 22.12
N VAL A 191 -8.68 -11.40 22.03
CA VAL A 191 -7.66 -11.43 23.09
C VAL A 191 -6.30 -11.03 22.49
N ASN A 192 -5.92 -9.77 22.68
CA ASN A 192 -4.66 -9.18 22.23
C ASN A 192 -4.30 -9.53 20.76
N ALA A 193 -5.30 -9.50 19.89
CA ALA A 193 -5.18 -9.90 18.50
C ALA A 193 -4.67 -8.76 17.62
N ASN A 194 -3.90 -9.07 16.58
CA ASN A 194 -3.65 -8.13 15.48
C ASN A 194 -4.72 -8.35 14.41
N VAL A 195 -5.70 -7.46 14.36
CA VAL A 195 -6.86 -7.60 13.47
C VAL A 195 -6.64 -6.73 12.23
N ARG A 196 -6.68 -7.34 11.04
CA ARG A 196 -6.51 -6.67 9.75
C ARG A 196 -7.84 -6.68 9.02
N LEU A 197 -8.38 -5.50 8.76
CA LEU A 197 -9.70 -5.28 8.18
C LEU A 197 -9.57 -4.64 6.81
N THR A 198 -10.27 -5.18 5.82
CA THR A 198 -10.35 -4.59 4.48
C THR A 198 -11.69 -3.87 4.34
N LEU A 199 -11.67 -2.60 3.96
CA LEU A 199 -12.87 -1.83 3.66
C LEU A 199 -13.66 -2.51 2.53
N PRO A 200 -15.00 -2.60 2.62
CA PRO A 200 -15.82 -3.34 1.67
C PRO A 200 -15.98 -2.63 0.32
N GLY A 201 -16.38 -3.37 -0.72
CA GLY A 201 -16.76 -2.82 -2.02
C GLY A 201 -15.63 -2.05 -2.68
N ASN A 202 -15.88 -0.80 -3.11
CA ASN A 202 -14.88 0.13 -3.64
C ASN A 202 -14.45 1.20 -2.60
N LEU A 203 -14.89 1.08 -1.35
CA LEU A 203 -14.61 2.07 -0.30
C LEU A 203 -13.11 2.16 0.02
N THR A 204 -12.61 3.38 0.17
CA THR A 204 -11.24 3.67 0.60
C THR A 204 -11.23 4.48 1.88
N VAL A 205 -10.05 4.63 2.47
CA VAL A 205 -9.84 5.46 3.66
C VAL A 205 -10.11 6.94 3.40
N ASP A 206 -10.03 7.38 2.13
CA ASP A 206 -10.36 8.76 1.76
C ASP A 206 -11.88 9.02 1.83
N ASP A 207 -12.69 7.96 1.71
CA ASP A 207 -14.16 8.02 1.70
C ASP A 207 -14.77 8.02 3.11
N ILE A 208 -13.99 7.76 4.15
CA ILE A 208 -14.44 7.69 5.55
C ILE A 208 -13.80 8.79 6.39
N ASP A 209 -14.51 9.22 7.44
CA ASP A 209 -14.06 10.22 8.41
C ASP A 209 -13.75 9.59 9.77
N TRP A 210 -14.31 8.40 10.04
CA TRP A 210 -14.11 7.67 11.29
C TRP A 210 -14.17 6.15 11.08
N PHE A 211 -13.51 5.44 11.99
CA PHE A 211 -13.65 4.01 12.22
C PHE A 211 -14.01 3.79 13.70
N ALA A 212 -14.83 2.79 14.01
CA ALA A 212 -15.22 2.45 15.37
C ALA A 212 -15.47 0.96 15.58
N VAL A 213 -15.24 0.51 16.82
CA VAL A 213 -15.92 -0.67 17.37
C VAL A 213 -17.18 -0.15 18.05
N TYR A 214 -18.33 -0.59 17.57
CA TYR A 214 -19.61 0.07 17.88
C TYR A 214 -20.71 -0.96 18.13
N CYS A 215 -21.51 -0.76 19.18
CA CYS A 215 -22.71 -1.52 19.44
C CYS A 215 -23.93 -0.81 18.85
N ILE A 216 -24.55 -1.39 17.82
CA ILE A 216 -25.69 -0.76 17.12
C ILE A 216 -26.92 -0.70 18.03
N THR A 217 -27.24 -1.80 18.71
CA THR A 217 -28.42 -1.88 19.60
C THR A 217 -28.44 -0.81 20.69
N TYR A 218 -27.30 -0.52 21.32
CA TYR A 218 -27.20 0.51 22.36
C TYR A 218 -26.69 1.86 21.86
N THR A 219 -26.45 1.98 20.55
CA THR A 219 -25.88 3.18 19.92
C THR A 219 -24.61 3.68 20.61
N GLU A 220 -23.74 2.75 21.02
CA GLU A 220 -22.58 3.02 21.87
C GLU A 220 -21.27 2.74 21.14
N THR A 221 -20.36 3.72 21.17
CA THR A 221 -19.00 3.61 20.66
C THR A 221 -18.09 3.03 21.75
N PHE A 222 -17.46 1.88 21.49
CA PHE A 222 -16.52 1.28 22.43
C PHE A 222 -15.12 1.90 22.29
N ILE A 223 -14.62 1.98 21.07
CA ILE A 223 -13.42 2.73 20.70
C ILE A 223 -13.61 3.32 19.30
N GLN A 224 -12.85 4.37 18.99
CA GLN A 224 -12.89 5.02 17.68
C GLN A 224 -11.53 5.58 17.27
N ALA A 225 -11.38 5.79 15.97
CA ALA A 225 -10.33 6.63 15.37
C ALA A 225 -10.98 7.61 14.39
N LYS A 226 -10.52 8.86 14.42
CA LYS A 226 -10.76 9.81 13.33
C LYS A 226 -9.78 9.49 12.20
N ILE A 227 -10.24 9.57 10.96
CA ILE A 227 -9.42 9.34 9.77
C ILE A 227 -9.10 10.69 9.14
N PRO A 228 -7.86 11.18 9.26
CA PRO A 228 -7.47 12.43 8.61
C PRO A 228 -7.63 12.34 7.10
N LYS A 229 -8.00 13.46 6.46
CA LYS A 229 -8.04 13.54 5.00
C LYS A 229 -6.64 13.70 4.42
N GLY A 230 -6.44 13.15 3.22
CA GLY A 230 -5.19 13.29 2.48
C GLY A 230 -4.03 12.47 3.04
N LEU A 231 -4.30 11.37 3.75
CA LEU A 231 -3.24 10.46 4.21
C LEU A 231 -2.41 9.95 3.02
N ASN A 232 -1.09 10.15 3.09
CA ASN A 232 -0.13 9.60 2.15
C ASN A 232 0.19 8.14 2.51
N VAL A 233 -0.80 7.26 2.33
CA VAL A 233 -0.71 5.82 2.60
C VAL A 233 -0.55 5.01 1.32
N PRO A 234 0.06 3.81 1.38
CA PRO A 234 0.26 2.94 0.24
C PRO A 234 -1.02 2.64 -0.55
N PRO A 235 -0.90 2.36 -1.86
CA PRO A 235 -1.97 1.71 -2.59
C PRO A 235 -2.18 0.27 -2.09
N ASN A 236 -3.36 -0.29 -2.32
CA ASN A 236 -3.60 -1.69 -2.02
C ASN A 236 -3.05 -2.56 -3.16
N ILE A 237 -1.82 -3.06 -3.00
CA ILE A 237 -1.11 -3.83 -4.03
C ILE A 237 -1.81 -5.15 -4.39
N GLN A 238 -2.63 -5.72 -3.50
CA GLN A 238 -3.34 -6.98 -3.78
C GLN A 238 -4.45 -6.83 -4.82
N LEU A 239 -4.79 -5.58 -5.17
CA LEU A 239 -5.85 -5.25 -6.12
C LEU A 239 -5.29 -4.62 -7.42
N LEU A 240 -3.98 -4.74 -7.66
CA LEU A 240 -3.28 -4.26 -8.86
C LEU A 240 -3.07 -5.35 -9.89
#